data_AF-A0A4S8L7P0-F1
#
_entry.id   AF-A0A4S8L7P0-F1
#
_cell.length_a   1.000
_cell.length_b   1.000
_cell.length_c   1.000
_cell.angle_alpha   90.00
_cell.angle_beta   90.00
_cell.angle_gamma   90.00
#
_symmetry.space_group_name_H-M   'P 1'
#
loop_
_entity.id
_entity.type
_entity.pdbx_description
1 polymer ?
#
loop_
_entity_poly.entity_id
_entity_poly.type
_entity_poly.pdbx_seq_one_letter_code
_entity_poly.pdbx_strand_id
1 'polypeptide(L)' 'MEEAYGLFQLAIQAGESRADDLHCPNYALAGTPLELIYGDSLPSLQEFKAAVDPQNIINLTRGRIV' A
#
# COMPACT_ATOMS: atom_id res chain seq x y z
N MET A 1 -8.56 14.28 -5.53
CA MET A 1 -8.03 13.62 -4.32
C MET A 1 -9.17 13.35 -3.34
N GLU A 2 -10.04 14.32 -3.09
CA GLU A 2 -11.33 14.16 -2.36
C GLU A 2 -12.22 13.02 -2.91
N GLU A 3 -12.34 12.91 -4.23
CA GLU A 3 -13.34 12.05 -4.90
C GLU A 3 -13.07 10.55 -4.71
N ALA A 4 -11.81 10.13 -4.80
CA ALA A 4 -11.42 8.73 -4.62
C ALA A 4 -11.58 8.27 -3.16
N TYR A 5 -11.33 9.17 -2.21
CA TYR A 5 -11.59 8.92 -0.80
C TYR A 5 -13.10 8.81 -0.51
N GLY A 6 -13.91 9.64 -1.17
CA GLY A 6 -15.37 9.57 -1.08
C GLY A 6 -15.95 8.25 -1.60
N LEU A 7 -15.44 7.73 -2.72
CA LEU A 7 -15.85 6.43 -3.27
C LEU A 7 -15.53 5.26 -2.32
N PHE A 8 -14.35 5.29 -1.71
CA PHE A 8 -13.96 4.25 -0.73
C PHE A 8 -14.85 4.29 0.52
N GLN A 9 -15.12 5.48 1.06
CA GLN A 9 -16.04 5.64 2.19
C GLN A 9 -17.46 5.16 1.85
N LEU A 10 -17.93 5.43 0.63
CA LEU A 10 -19.23 4.95 0.16
C LEU A 10 -19.28 3.41 0.05
N ALA A 11 -18.21 2.79 -0.45
CA ALA A 11 -18.12 1.33 -0.54
C ALA A 11 -18.11 0.65 0.84
N ILE A 12 -17.43 1.24 1.82
CA ILE A 12 -17.46 0.78 3.22
C ILE A 12 -18.87 0.90 3.80
N GLN A 13 -19.54 2.04 3.60
CA GLN A 13 -20.91 2.25 4.09
C GLN A 13 -21.92 1.29 3.44
N ALA A 14 -21.69 0.92 2.18
CA ALA A 14 -22.49 -0.07 1.46
C ALA A 14 -22.20 -1.52 1.88
N GLY A 15 -21.15 -1.78 2.68
CA GLY A 15 -20.72 -3.12 3.07
C GLY A 15 -19.97 -3.90 1.98
N GLU A 16 -19.62 -3.24 0.87
CA GLU A 16 -18.92 -3.82 -0.28
C GLU A 16 -17.38 -3.78 -0.12
N SER A 17 -16.90 -3.10 0.92
CA SER A 17 -15.50 -3.05 1.31
C SER A 17 -15.36 -2.79 2.80
N ARG A 18 -14.16 -2.93 3.33
CA ARG A 18 -13.82 -2.69 4.73
C ARG A 18 -12.59 -1.79 4.83
N ALA A 19 -12.51 -1.04 5.93
CA ALA A 19 -11.38 -0.16 6.19
C ALA A 19 -10.05 -0.91 6.37
N ASP A 20 -10.12 -2.21 6.68
CA ASP A 20 -8.99 -3.12 6.87
C ASP A 20 -8.72 -4.03 5.65
N ASP A 21 -9.43 -3.84 4.53
CA ASP A 21 -9.16 -4.60 3.30
C ASP A 21 -7.77 -4.28 2.74
N LEU A 22 -7.17 -5.24 2.04
CA LEU A 22 -5.95 -5.01 1.29
C LEU A 22 -6.21 -4.14 0.05
N HIS A 23 -5.41 -3.10 -0.12
CA HIS A 23 -5.43 -2.16 -1.23
C HIS A 23 -4.47 -2.63 -2.33
N CYS A 24 -4.94 -2.59 -3.57
CA CYS A 24 -4.09 -2.89 -4.71
C CYS A 24 -2.95 -1.85 -4.81
N PRO A 25 -1.67 -2.27 -4.83
CA PRO A 25 -0.52 -1.36 -4.82
C PRO A 25 -0.50 -0.39 -6.00
N ASN A 26 -1.05 -0.79 -7.15
CA ASN A 26 -1.09 0.06 -8.36
C ASN A 26 -2.10 1.22 -8.26
N TYR A 27 -3.05 1.14 -7.33
CA TYR A 27 -4.10 2.13 -7.13
C TYR A 27 -4.14 2.68 -5.71
N ALA A 28 -3.24 2.22 -4.84
CA ALA A 28 -3.11 2.71 -3.48
C ALA A 28 -2.76 4.20 -3.49
N LEU A 29 -3.42 4.97 -2.63
CA LEU A 29 -3.16 6.39 -2.52
C LEU A 29 -1.80 6.63 -1.86
N ALA A 30 -1.20 7.78 -2.16
CA ALA A 30 0.02 8.19 -1.49
C ALA A 30 -0.23 8.29 0.02
N GLY A 31 0.55 7.54 0.81
CA GLY A 31 0.39 7.50 2.27
C GLY A 31 -0.49 6.36 2.80
N THR A 32 -1.07 5.51 1.93
CA THR A 32 -1.67 4.26 2.37
C THR A 32 -0.63 3.43 3.15
N PRO A 33 -0.94 2.97 4.38
CA PRO A 33 -0.07 2.10 5.16
C PRO A 33 0.34 0.85 4.37
N LEU A 34 1.60 0.43 4.48
CA LEU A 34 2.11 -0.73 3.73
C LEU A 34 1.48 -2.04 4.19
N GLU A 35 1.03 -2.10 5.44
CA GLU A 35 0.30 -3.23 6.03
C GLU A 35 -1.03 -3.44 5.30
N LEU A 36 -1.68 -2.35 4.89
CA LEU A 36 -2.91 -2.39 4.10
C LEU A 36 -2.64 -2.66 2.61
N ILE A 37 -1.39 -2.82 2.17
CA ILE A 37 -1.06 -3.15 0.76
C ILE A 37 -0.50 -4.57 0.67
N TYR A 38 0.42 -4.92 1.57
CA TYR A 38 1.17 -6.16 1.54
C TYR A 38 0.79 -7.16 2.63
N GLY A 39 0.01 -6.74 3.63
CA GLY A 39 -0.45 -7.60 4.74
C GLY A 39 0.69 -8.39 5.38
N ASP A 40 0.43 -9.68 5.61
CA ASP A 40 1.37 -10.60 6.25
C ASP A 40 2.69 -10.81 5.47
N SER A 41 2.74 -10.42 4.19
CA SER A 41 3.97 -10.51 3.39
C SER A 41 4.94 -9.36 3.65
N LEU A 42 4.51 -8.30 4.34
CA LEU A 42 5.31 -7.09 4.56
C LEU A 42 6.69 -7.37 5.22
N PRO A 43 6.80 -8.18 6.30
CA PRO A 43 8.10 -8.45 6.91
C PRO A 43 9.08 -9.12 5.94
N SER A 44 8.63 -10.16 5.22
CA SER A 44 9.45 -10.88 4.24
C SER A 44 9.91 -9.97 3.09
N LEU A 45 9.05 -9.07 2.63
CA LEU A 45 9.39 -8.11 1.58
C LEU A 45 10.40 -7.05 2.04
N GLN A 46 10.32 -6.62 3.30
CA GLN A 46 11.30 -5.71 3.91
C GLN A 46 12.68 -6.37 4.02
N GLU A 47 12.73 -7.63 4.47
CA GLU A 47 13.98 -8.41 4.51
C GLU A 47 14.58 -8.57 3.11
N PHE A 48 13.75 -8.93 2.13
CA PHE A 48 14.20 -9.06 0.74
C PHE A 48 14.72 -7.73 0.18
N LYS A 49 14.02 -6.61 0.46
CA LYS A 49 14.45 -5.28 0.04
C LYS A 49 15.79 -4.88 0.65
N ALA A 50 16.02 -5.19 1.93
CA ALA A 50 17.29 -4.93 2.60
C ALA A 50 18.44 -5.75 2.00
N ALA A 51 18.17 -6.99 1.55
CA ALA A 51 19.17 -7.83 0.89
C ALA A 51 19.50 -7.38 -0.54
N VAL A 52 18.50 -6.97 -1.32
CA VAL A 52 18.64 -6.66 -2.75
C VAL A 52 18.99 -5.20 -3.02
N ASP A 53 18.49 -4.27 -2.21
CA ASP A 53 18.73 -2.83 -2.35
C ASP A 53 19.12 -2.20 -1.00
N PRO A 54 20.27 -2.60 -0.43
CA PRO A 54 20.73 -2.15 0.90
C PRO A 54 21.01 -0.65 0.98
N GLN A 55 21.24 0.00 -0.17
CA GLN A 55 21.50 1.45 -0.26
C GLN A 55 20.25 2.25 -0.62
N ASN A 56 19.10 1.59 -0.74
CA ASN A 56 17.81 2.17 -1.10
C ASN A 56 17.79 3.00 -2.40
N ILE A 57 18.55 2.56 -3.40
CA ILE A 57 18.70 3.27 -4.68
C ILE A 57 17.41 3.17 -5.52
N ILE A 58 16.70 2.05 -5.45
CA ILE A 58 15.52 1.78 -6.30
C ILE A 58 14.33 2.66 -5.90
N ASN A 59 14.19 3.02 -4.62
CA ASN A 59 13.11 3.86 -4.11
C ASN A 59 13.08 5.27 -4.74
N LEU A 60 14.17 5.69 -5.39
CA LEU A 60 14.28 6.95 -6.14
C LEU A 60 13.55 6.93 -7.49
N THR A 61 13.08 5.78 -7.98
CA THR A 61 12.61 5.58 -9.37
C THR A 61 11.12 5.27 -9.55
N ARG A 62 10.25 5.62 -8.58
CA ARG A 62 8.76 5.64 -8.65
C ARG A 62 7.97 4.56 -7.87
N GLY A 63 8.48 3.96 -6.80
CA GLY A 63 7.68 3.01 -6.01
C GLY A 63 8.16 2.82 -4.58
N ARG A 64 7.29 3.13 -3.60
CA ARG A 64 7.56 2.99 -2.17
C ARG A 64 7.52 1.51 -1.78
N ILE A 65 8.68 0.88 -1.72
CA ILE A 65 8.91 -0.23 -0.80
C ILE A 65 10.12 0.21 0.02
N VAL A 66 9.82 0.77 1.19
CA VAL A 66 10.73 1.32 2.22
C VAL A 66 11.83 2.26 1.71
#